data_AF-A0A453JA60-F1
#
_entry.id   AF-A0A453JA60-F1
#
_cell.length_a   1.000
_cell.length_b   1.000
_cell.length_c   1.000
_cell.angle_alpha   90.00
_cell.angle_beta   90.00
_cell.angle_gamma   90.00
#
_symmetry.space_group_name_H-M   'P 1'
#
loop_
_entity.id
_entity.type
_entity.pdbx_description
1 polymer ?
#
loop_
_entity_poly.entity_id
_entity_poly.type
_entity_poly.pdbx_seq_one_letter_code
_entity_poly.pdbx_strand_id
1 'polypeptide(L)'
;MTLVLLNSIMMELISRVLAAFANAFHVLQPSRIPSMSFAWLELVSHRTFMARLLTGNSQKGWPFFQRLLIDLFKFMEPYLRTADLLEPVHLMYKGTMRVLLVLLHDFPEFLCDYHFSFCDVIPSSCIQMRNVILSAFPRNMRLPDPSTPNLKIDLLAEISLPPRIMSDVDGALKLKHMKVDVDEYLKRPEGSSFLNDLKQKLLLPQNEANVAGTRYNVPLMNSLVLYIGIQAVQQLQANKANASASAQQINHNTMDIFQIETATEFFRYLVTNLDTEGRYLFLNAIANQLRYPNSHTHYFSFIILYLFAEAAQEHIQEQVTRVLLERLIVNRPHPWGLLITFIELIKNPRYNFWNRAFTHCAPEIKQLFESVAKSCGGGAGKAVDDGSDGGH
;
A
#
# COMPACT_ATOMS: atom_id res chain seq x y z
N MET A 1 -22.33 -7.33 41.14
CA MET A 1 -23.17 -6.81 40.03
C MET A 1 -23.04 -5.29 39.87
N THR A 2 -23.17 -4.51 40.94
CA THR A 2 -23.10 -3.03 40.93
C THR A 2 -21.77 -2.44 40.41
N LEU A 3 -20.63 -3.01 40.80
CA LEU A 3 -19.30 -2.52 40.38
C LEU A 3 -19.04 -2.72 38.87
N VAL A 4 -19.52 -3.84 38.31
CA VAL A 4 -19.41 -4.16 36.88
C VAL A 4 -20.29 -3.20 36.06
N LEU A 5 -21.50 -2.91 36.55
CA LEU A 5 -22.39 -1.94 35.92
C LEU A 5 -21.80 -0.52 35.97
N LEU A 6 -21.24 -0.10 37.10
CA LEU A 6 -20.59 1.20 37.26
C LEU A 6 -19.38 1.35 36.32
N ASN A 7 -18.55 0.31 36.21
CA ASN A 7 -17.42 0.27 35.29
C ASN A 7 -17.88 0.35 33.83
N SER A 8 -18.95 -0.36 33.47
CA SER A 8 -19.53 -0.30 32.11
C SER A 8 -20.01 1.12 31.77
N ILE A 9 -20.75 1.77 32.68
CA ILE A 9 -21.24 3.14 32.51
C ILE A 9 -20.08 4.13 32.37
N MET A 10 -19.04 3.99 33.21
CA MET A 10 -17.86 4.84 33.16
C MET A 10 -17.09 4.70 31.84
N MET A 11 -16.93 3.47 31.33
CA MET A 11 -16.28 3.22 30.04
C MET A 11 -17.09 3.80 28.87
N GLU A 12 -18.41 3.73 28.93
CA GLU A 12 -19.27 4.36 27.93
C GLU A 12 -19.17 5.88 27.97
N LEU A 13 -19.19 6.48 29.17
CA LEU A 13 -19.02 7.93 29.35
C LEU A 13 -17.66 8.40 28.81
N ILE A 14 -16.57 7.70 29.15
CA ILE A 14 -15.22 8.00 28.63
C ILE A 14 -15.23 7.98 27.11
N SER A 15 -15.85 6.97 26.49
CA SER A 15 -15.95 6.88 25.03
C SER A 15 -16.71 8.04 24.40
N ARG A 16 -17.81 8.48 25.02
CA ARG A 16 -18.58 9.64 24.55
C ARG A 16 -17.76 10.93 24.65
N VAL A 17 -17.05 11.11 25.76
CA VAL A 17 -16.15 12.27 25.97
C VAL A 17 -15.03 12.27 24.91
N LEU A 18 -14.37 11.14 24.69
CA LEU A 18 -13.31 11.02 23.67
C LEU A 18 -13.84 11.32 22.26
N ALA A 19 -15.02 10.83 21.91
CA ALA A 19 -15.66 11.15 20.64
C ALA A 19 -15.99 12.64 20.51
N ALA A 20 -16.45 13.30 21.59
CA ALA A 20 -16.69 14.74 21.61
C ALA A 20 -15.40 15.54 21.36
N PHE A 21 -14.29 15.17 22.03
CA PHE A 21 -12.98 15.78 21.76
C PHE A 21 -12.52 15.54 20.33
N ALA A 22 -12.64 14.32 19.80
CA ALA A 22 -12.26 14.02 18.43
C ALA A 22 -13.08 14.82 17.40
N ASN A 23 -14.37 15.04 17.66
CA ASN A 23 -15.21 15.91 16.83
C ASN A 23 -14.76 17.38 16.92
N ALA A 24 -14.44 17.87 18.13
CA ALA A 24 -13.92 19.21 18.31
C ALA A 24 -12.60 19.42 17.57
N PHE A 25 -11.66 18.46 17.66
CA PHE A 25 -10.40 18.52 16.92
C PHE A 25 -10.59 18.49 15.41
N HIS A 26 -11.55 17.72 14.89
CA HIS A 26 -11.87 17.73 13.46
C HIS A 26 -12.39 19.11 12.99
N VAL A 27 -13.22 19.77 13.82
CA VAL A 27 -13.70 21.13 13.53
C VAL A 27 -12.55 22.14 13.56
N LEU A 28 -11.59 21.95 14.46
CA LEU A 28 -10.40 22.80 14.65
C LEU A 28 -9.19 22.36 13.80
N GLN A 29 -9.40 21.56 12.75
CA GLN A 29 -8.32 20.99 11.95
C GLN A 29 -7.38 22.06 11.36
N PRO A 30 -6.11 21.71 11.09
CA PRO A 30 -5.10 22.65 10.60
C PRO A 30 -5.48 23.37 9.29
N SER A 31 -6.21 22.72 8.38
CA SER A 31 -6.69 23.36 7.14
C SER A 31 -7.70 24.49 7.37
N ARG A 32 -8.34 24.54 8.54
CA ARG A 32 -9.26 25.61 8.94
C ARG A 32 -8.58 26.66 9.82
N ILE A 33 -7.68 26.23 10.71
CA ILE A 33 -6.96 27.11 11.64
C ILE A 33 -5.45 26.81 11.59
N PRO A 34 -4.73 27.25 10.54
CA PRO A 34 -3.31 26.88 10.34
C PRO A 34 -2.40 27.32 11.48
N SER A 35 -2.71 28.45 12.12
CA SER A 35 -1.95 28.99 13.26
C SER A 35 -1.97 28.09 14.50
N MET A 36 -2.96 27.19 14.62
CA MET A 36 -3.06 26.24 15.74
C MET A 36 -2.48 24.86 15.38
N SER A 37 -1.94 24.67 14.17
CA SER A 37 -1.53 23.35 13.66
C SER A 37 -0.59 22.56 14.60
N PHE A 38 0.40 23.20 15.22
CA PHE A 38 1.32 22.53 16.15
C PHE A 38 0.63 22.08 17.44
N ALA A 39 -0.12 22.99 18.09
CA ALA A 39 -0.89 22.67 19.29
C ALA A 39 -1.96 21.60 19.00
N TRP A 40 -2.59 21.66 17.83
CA TRP A 40 -3.54 20.67 17.36
C TRP A 40 -2.88 19.29 17.24
N LEU A 41 -1.69 19.20 16.64
CA LEU A 41 -0.96 17.93 16.51
C LEU A 41 -0.61 17.37 17.90
N GLU A 42 -0.15 18.21 18.83
CA GLU A 42 0.13 17.80 20.21
C GLU A 42 -1.10 17.27 20.94
N LEU A 43 -2.26 17.91 20.79
CA LEU A 43 -3.52 17.49 21.42
C LEU A 43 -4.03 16.17 20.84
N VAL A 44 -4.04 16.04 19.51
CA VAL A 44 -4.47 14.82 18.82
C VAL A 44 -3.53 13.66 19.10
N SER A 45 -2.22 13.90 19.18
CA SER A 45 -1.21 12.87 19.47
C SER A 45 -0.94 12.66 20.96
N HIS A 46 -1.62 13.39 21.85
CA HIS A 46 -1.38 13.28 23.29
C HIS A 46 -1.58 11.84 23.77
N ARG A 47 -0.59 11.30 24.50
CA ARG A 47 -0.53 9.90 24.95
C ARG A 47 -1.82 9.40 25.62
N THR A 48 -2.52 10.24 26.37
CA THR A 48 -3.77 9.84 27.04
C THR A 48 -4.96 9.83 26.08
N PHE A 49 -5.06 10.81 25.19
CA PHE A 49 -6.17 10.91 24.25
C PHE A 49 -6.06 9.83 23.18
N MET A 50 -4.92 9.79 22.48
CA MET A 50 -4.66 8.83 21.40
C MET A 50 -4.76 7.38 21.89
N ALA A 51 -4.07 7.03 22.98
CA ALA A 51 -4.09 5.65 23.47
C ALA A 51 -5.50 5.22 23.92
N ARG A 52 -6.25 6.07 24.64
CA ARG A 52 -7.61 5.71 25.09
C ARG A 52 -8.59 5.62 23.93
N LEU A 53 -8.46 6.49 22.92
CA LEU A 53 -9.31 6.44 21.73
C LEU A 53 -9.04 5.19 20.89
N LEU A 54 -7.78 4.77 20.76
CA LEU A 54 -7.39 3.60 19.96
C LEU A 54 -7.57 2.25 20.69
N THR A 55 -7.48 2.21 22.02
CA THR A 55 -7.67 0.98 22.81
C THR A 55 -9.11 0.74 23.27
N GLY A 56 -9.94 1.79 23.34
CA GLY A 56 -11.29 1.70 23.91
C GLY A 56 -12.30 0.94 23.04
N ASN A 57 -13.25 0.28 23.71
CA ASN A 57 -14.54 -0.18 23.16
C ASN A 57 -14.49 -0.86 21.79
N SER A 58 -13.70 -1.93 21.65
CA SER A 58 -13.70 -2.77 20.44
C SER A 58 -13.49 -1.96 19.15
N GLN A 59 -12.49 -1.07 19.14
CA GLN A 59 -12.09 -0.27 17.97
C GLN A 59 -13.09 0.81 17.53
N LYS A 60 -14.14 1.10 18.31
CA LYS A 60 -15.13 2.16 17.98
C LYS A 60 -14.52 3.57 17.86
N GLY A 61 -13.38 3.82 18.50
CA GLY A 61 -12.66 5.09 18.40
C GLY A 61 -11.85 5.24 17.12
N TRP A 62 -11.58 4.17 16.39
CA TRP A 62 -10.68 4.18 15.23
C TRP A 62 -11.17 5.09 14.09
N PRO A 63 -12.45 5.09 13.67
CA PRO A 63 -12.91 5.99 12.61
C PRO A 63 -12.71 7.47 12.95
N PHE A 64 -12.83 7.84 14.23
CA PHE A 64 -12.58 9.21 14.67
C PHE A 64 -11.11 9.59 14.51
N PHE A 65 -10.19 8.72 14.95
CA PHE A 65 -8.76 8.97 14.84
C PHE A 65 -8.27 8.92 13.39
N GLN A 66 -8.83 8.01 12.58
CA GLN A 66 -8.59 7.96 11.14
C GLN A 66 -8.93 9.29 10.47
N ARG A 67 -10.10 9.88 10.78
CA ARG A 67 -10.48 11.19 10.24
C ARG A 67 -9.49 12.28 10.62
N LEU A 68 -9.03 12.31 11.87
CA LEU A 68 -8.04 13.28 12.32
C LEU A 68 -6.70 13.13 11.57
N LEU A 69 -6.21 11.91 11.36
CA LEU A 69 -5.01 11.70 10.54
C LEU A 69 -5.21 12.12 9.08
N ILE A 70 -6.40 11.88 8.51
CA ILE A 70 -6.72 12.37 7.17
C ILE A 70 -6.73 13.89 7.12
N ASP A 71 -7.27 14.58 8.14
CA ASP A 71 -7.23 16.05 8.22
C ASP A 71 -5.78 16.56 8.24
N LEU A 72 -4.90 15.89 9.02
CA LEU A 72 -3.47 16.19 9.07
C LEU A 72 -2.79 15.97 7.71
N PHE A 73 -3.02 14.83 7.06
CA PHE A 73 -2.40 14.53 5.77
C PHE A 73 -2.89 15.48 4.68
N LYS A 74 -4.18 15.83 4.66
CA LYS A 74 -4.73 16.83 3.71
C LYS A 74 -4.13 18.21 3.92
N PHE A 75 -3.89 18.61 5.17
CA PHE A 75 -3.20 19.86 5.47
C PHE A 75 -1.76 19.86 4.95
N MET A 76 -1.05 18.75 5.12
CA MET A 76 0.35 18.62 4.73
C MET A 76 0.56 18.41 3.23
N GLU A 77 -0.40 17.80 2.53
CA GLU A 77 -0.30 17.35 1.14
C GLU A 77 0.30 18.41 0.18
N PRO A 78 -0.17 19.67 0.14
CA PRO A 78 0.32 20.65 -0.84
C PRO A 78 1.81 21.00 -0.64
N TYR A 79 2.25 21.07 0.62
CA TYR A 79 3.64 21.36 0.97
C TYR A 79 4.55 20.16 0.69
N LEU A 80 4.04 18.94 0.96
CA LEU A 80 4.77 17.70 0.71
C LEU A 80 4.92 17.41 -0.79
N ARG A 81 3.90 17.71 -1.59
CA ARG A 81 3.90 17.52 -3.04
C ARG A 81 4.93 18.40 -3.73
N THR A 82 5.03 19.66 -3.32
CA THR A 82 5.97 20.64 -3.90
C THR A 82 7.39 20.53 -3.36
N ALA A 83 7.60 19.72 -2.32
CA ALA A 83 8.85 19.63 -1.57
C ALA A 83 9.34 20.98 -1.00
N ASP A 84 8.43 21.95 -0.82
CA ASP A 84 8.71 23.25 -0.22
C ASP A 84 8.65 23.14 1.33
N LEU A 85 9.69 22.56 1.90
CA LEU A 85 9.79 22.27 3.33
C LEU A 85 10.49 23.41 4.08
N LEU A 86 9.85 24.58 4.13
CA LEU A 86 10.23 25.65 5.06
C LEU A 86 10.35 25.10 6.49
N GLU A 87 11.15 25.73 7.34
CA GLU A 87 11.46 25.24 8.69
C GLU A 87 10.21 24.82 9.51
N PRO A 88 9.10 25.59 9.54
CA PRO A 88 7.87 25.16 10.22
C PRO A 88 7.25 23.90 9.62
N VAL A 89 7.24 23.78 8.29
CA VAL A 89 6.70 22.60 7.58
C VAL A 89 7.57 21.37 7.87
N HIS A 90 8.88 21.54 7.87
CA HIS A 90 9.81 20.46 8.22
C HIS A 90 9.60 20.00 9.68
N LEU A 91 9.40 20.93 10.62
CA LEU A 91 9.08 20.58 12.01
C LEU A 91 7.74 19.84 12.12
N MET A 92 6.71 20.29 11.40
CA MET A 92 5.40 19.62 11.33
C MET A 92 5.52 18.22 10.73
N TYR A 93 6.33 18.04 9.67
CA TYR A 93 6.61 16.73 9.09
C TYR A 93 7.29 15.80 10.09
N LYS A 94 8.30 16.27 10.83
CA LYS A 94 8.94 15.50 11.91
C LYS A 94 7.94 15.08 12.99
N GLY A 95 7.04 15.98 13.39
CA GLY A 95 5.95 15.67 14.32
C GLY A 95 5.03 14.58 13.78
N THR A 96 4.59 14.72 12.52
CA THR A 96 3.74 13.74 11.83
C THR A 96 4.40 12.37 11.75
N MET A 97 5.69 12.31 11.41
CA MET A 97 6.47 11.07 11.38
C MET A 97 6.58 10.42 12.76
N ARG A 98 6.75 11.19 13.84
CA ARG A 98 6.75 10.64 15.21
C ARG A 98 5.41 10.01 15.56
N VAL A 99 4.31 10.65 15.21
CA VAL A 99 2.96 10.08 15.42
C VAL A 99 2.80 8.78 14.65
N LEU A 100 3.19 8.75 13.37
CA LEU A 100 3.15 7.54 12.54
C LEU A 100 4.01 6.41 13.11
N LEU A 101 5.20 6.70 13.63
CA LEU A 101 6.09 5.70 14.23
C LEU A 101 5.51 5.13 15.54
N VAL A 102 4.89 5.98 16.37
CA VAL A 102 4.18 5.51 17.58
C VAL A 102 3.00 4.62 17.19
N LEU A 103 2.22 5.01 16.17
CA LEU A 103 1.12 4.19 15.66
C LEU A 103 1.61 2.85 15.10
N LEU A 104 2.72 2.84 14.36
CA LEU A 104 3.31 1.60 13.84
C LEU A 104 3.74 0.66 14.98
N HIS A 105 4.32 1.21 16.04
CA HIS A 105 4.79 0.40 17.17
C HIS A 105 3.64 -0.09 18.07
N ASP A 106 2.75 0.81 18.50
CA ASP A 106 1.74 0.53 19.53
C ASP A 106 0.40 0.03 18.95
N PHE A 107 0.06 0.45 17.73
CA PHE A 107 -1.24 0.24 17.08
C PHE A 107 -1.12 -0.16 15.59
N PRO A 108 -0.27 -1.14 15.22
CA PRO A 108 -0.03 -1.45 13.82
C PRO A 108 -1.30 -1.89 13.09
N GLU A 109 -2.24 -2.59 13.75
CA GLU A 109 -3.49 -3.02 13.14
C GLU A 109 -4.36 -1.83 12.67
N PHE A 110 -4.30 -0.70 13.38
CA PHE A 110 -5.01 0.52 12.96
C PHE A 110 -4.43 1.06 11.64
N LEU A 111 -3.10 1.10 11.50
CA LEU A 111 -2.47 1.48 10.24
C LEU A 111 -2.77 0.46 9.13
N CYS A 112 -2.81 -0.84 9.46
CA CYS A 112 -3.16 -1.90 8.51
C CYS A 112 -4.55 -1.72 7.91
N ASP A 113 -5.55 -1.54 8.78
CA ASP A 113 -6.97 -1.52 8.41
C ASP A 113 -7.33 -0.26 7.61
N TYR A 114 -6.63 0.87 7.84
CA TYR A 114 -6.88 2.14 7.17
C TYR A 114 -5.82 2.57 6.14
N HIS A 115 -4.82 1.71 5.85
CA HIS A 115 -3.72 2.01 4.94
C HIS A 115 -4.19 2.62 3.60
N PHE A 116 -5.28 2.09 3.03
CA PHE A 116 -5.84 2.53 1.76
C PHE A 116 -6.22 4.01 1.80
N SER A 117 -7.04 4.41 2.78
CA SER A 117 -7.45 5.81 2.94
C SER A 117 -6.28 6.76 3.21
N PHE A 118 -5.23 6.31 3.93
CA PHE A 118 -4.06 7.14 4.18
C PHE A 118 -3.20 7.31 2.92
N CYS A 119 -2.98 6.23 2.17
CA CYS A 119 -2.22 6.26 0.92
C CYS A 119 -2.94 7.06 -0.20
N ASP A 120 -4.26 7.19 -0.15
CA ASP A 120 -5.03 8.05 -1.06
C ASP A 120 -4.75 9.54 -0.88
N VAL A 121 -4.33 9.96 0.31
CA VAL A 121 -4.09 11.38 0.63
C VAL A 121 -2.60 11.72 0.62
N ILE A 122 -1.74 10.82 1.09
CA ILE A 122 -0.29 11.06 1.15
C ILE A 122 0.29 11.02 -0.28
N PRO A 123 1.01 12.05 -0.76
CA PRO A 123 1.63 12.05 -2.09
C PRO A 123 2.53 10.84 -2.34
N SER A 124 2.63 10.40 -3.61
CA SER A 124 3.51 9.29 -3.99
C SER A 124 4.99 9.57 -3.75
N SER A 125 5.40 10.84 -3.76
CA SER A 125 6.76 11.28 -3.41
C SER A 125 7.08 11.11 -1.92
N CYS A 126 6.10 10.99 -1.03
CA CYS A 126 6.29 10.84 0.41
C CYS A 126 6.56 9.38 0.80
N ILE A 127 7.61 8.82 0.19
CA ILE A 127 7.95 7.40 0.27
C ILE A 127 8.09 6.94 1.73
N GLN A 128 8.81 7.68 2.58
CA GLN A 128 9.01 7.29 3.98
C GLN A 128 7.70 7.18 4.77
N MET A 129 6.79 8.15 4.59
CA MET A 129 5.48 8.13 5.27
C MET A 129 4.66 6.93 4.83
N ARG A 130 4.59 6.69 3.51
CA ARG A 130 3.88 5.54 2.96
C ARG A 130 4.49 4.23 3.44
N ASN A 131 5.83 4.10 3.45
CA ASN A 131 6.51 2.92 3.95
C ASN A 131 6.17 2.62 5.41
N VAL A 132 6.14 3.62 6.31
CA VAL A 132 5.75 3.41 7.70
C VAL A 132 4.34 2.82 7.82
N ILE A 133 3.39 3.31 7.02
CA ILE A 133 2.01 2.79 7.01
C ILE A 133 1.94 1.39 6.40
N LEU A 134 2.60 1.18 5.25
CA LEU A 134 2.55 -0.07 4.48
C LEU A 134 3.38 -1.20 5.11
N SER A 135 4.30 -0.86 6.01
CA SER A 135 5.05 -1.80 6.84
C SER A 135 4.28 -2.27 8.07
N ALA A 136 3.11 -1.70 8.38
CA ALA A 136 2.29 -2.19 9.48
C ALA A 136 1.74 -3.60 9.17
N PHE A 137 1.69 -4.46 10.18
CA PHE A 137 1.13 -5.81 10.10
C PHE A 137 0.53 -6.26 11.45
N PRO A 138 -0.38 -7.24 11.48
CA PRO A 138 -0.97 -7.74 12.74
C PRO A 138 0.08 -8.27 13.72
N ARG A 139 0.01 -7.88 15.00
CA ARG A 139 1.04 -8.23 16.01
C ARG A 139 1.20 -9.73 16.26
N ASN A 140 0.16 -10.50 16.04
CA ASN A 140 0.18 -11.96 16.21
C ASN A 140 0.82 -12.71 15.02
N MET A 141 1.18 -12.00 13.95
CA MET A 141 1.85 -12.57 12.79
C MET A 141 3.37 -12.54 12.97
N ARG A 142 4.04 -13.64 12.59
CA ARG A 142 5.50 -13.69 12.49
C ARG A 142 5.89 -13.61 11.03
N LEU A 143 6.57 -12.54 10.65
CA LEU A 143 7.04 -12.38 9.28
C LEU A 143 8.23 -13.31 9.03
N PRO A 144 8.20 -14.13 7.96
CA PRO A 144 9.39 -14.86 7.54
C PRO A 144 10.44 -13.85 7.03
N ASP A 145 11.72 -14.08 7.35
CA ASP A 145 12.79 -13.20 6.88
C ASP A 145 12.90 -13.27 5.34
N PRO A 146 12.70 -12.16 4.60
CA PRO A 146 12.85 -12.13 3.14
C PRO A 146 14.22 -12.58 2.63
N SER A 147 15.25 -12.52 3.49
CA SER A 147 16.62 -12.91 3.18
C SER A 147 16.83 -14.43 3.22
N THR A 148 15.86 -15.19 3.76
CA THR A 148 15.96 -16.65 3.92
C THR A 148 16.16 -17.32 2.56
N PRO A 149 17.28 -18.07 2.34
CA PRO A 149 17.50 -18.77 1.09
C PRO A 149 16.36 -19.75 0.77
N ASN A 150 15.90 -19.76 -0.48
CA ASN A 150 14.83 -20.65 -0.95
C ASN A 150 13.50 -20.53 -0.17
N LEU A 151 13.18 -19.33 0.35
CA LEU A 151 11.89 -19.07 1.00
C LEU A 151 10.74 -19.39 0.03
N LYS A 152 9.94 -20.40 0.38
CA LYS A 152 8.79 -20.82 -0.44
C LYS A 152 7.54 -20.05 -0.04
N ILE A 153 7.35 -18.87 -0.62
CA ILE A 153 6.21 -17.98 -0.34
C ILE A 153 4.87 -18.68 -0.58
N ASP A 154 4.78 -19.49 -1.65
CA ASP A 154 3.55 -20.21 -2.01
C ASP A 154 3.10 -21.25 -0.98
N LEU A 155 3.94 -21.57 0.02
CA LEU A 155 3.62 -22.50 1.11
C LEU A 155 3.14 -21.79 2.39
N LEU A 156 3.17 -20.47 2.44
CA LEU A 156 2.67 -19.72 3.60
C LEU A 156 1.15 -19.88 3.69
N ALA A 157 0.62 -20.13 4.88
CA ALA A 157 -0.84 -20.25 5.03
C ALA A 157 -1.52 -18.88 4.84
N GLU A 158 -0.83 -17.82 5.26
CA GLU A 158 -1.31 -16.44 5.30
C GLU A 158 -1.60 -15.88 3.90
N ILE A 159 -0.90 -16.33 2.85
CA ILE A 159 -1.16 -15.87 1.47
C ILE A 159 -2.52 -16.30 0.92
N SER A 160 -3.22 -17.20 1.61
CA SER A 160 -4.60 -17.56 1.28
C SER A 160 -5.64 -16.70 2.00
N LEU A 161 -5.24 -15.86 2.96
CA LEU A 161 -6.16 -15.04 3.76
C LEU A 161 -6.19 -13.59 3.26
N PRO A 162 -7.37 -13.00 3.00
CA PRO A 162 -7.46 -11.60 2.65
C PRO A 162 -7.12 -10.70 3.84
N PRO A 163 -6.44 -9.56 3.61
CA PRO A 163 -6.22 -8.57 4.65
C PRO A 163 -7.56 -7.90 5.01
N ARG A 164 -7.69 -7.42 6.25
CA ARG A 164 -8.81 -6.57 6.64
C ARG A 164 -8.60 -5.16 6.11
N ILE A 165 -9.66 -4.58 5.53
CA ILE A 165 -9.67 -3.20 5.02
C ILE A 165 -10.93 -2.54 5.56
N MET A 166 -10.76 -1.47 6.35
CA MET A 166 -11.85 -0.69 6.94
C MET A 166 -12.15 0.61 6.17
N SER A 167 -11.43 0.86 5.08
CA SER A 167 -11.65 2.01 4.19
C SER A 167 -12.71 1.70 3.13
N ASP A 168 -13.42 2.72 2.63
CA ASP A 168 -14.36 2.58 1.52
C ASP A 168 -13.60 2.49 0.18
N VAL A 169 -13.26 1.27 -0.22
CA VAL A 169 -12.54 0.99 -1.48
C VAL A 169 -13.36 1.40 -2.70
N ASP A 170 -14.68 1.22 -2.65
CA ASP A 170 -15.57 1.43 -3.79
C ASP A 170 -16.01 2.89 -3.94
N GLY A 171 -15.73 3.76 -2.97
CA GLY A 171 -16.26 5.12 -2.89
C GLY A 171 -15.96 5.94 -4.15
N ALA A 172 -14.72 5.93 -4.63
CA ALA A 172 -14.34 6.65 -5.84
C ALA A 172 -14.98 6.07 -7.12
N LEU A 173 -15.12 4.73 -7.20
CA LEU A 173 -15.80 4.06 -8.32
C LEU A 173 -17.27 4.43 -8.39
N LYS A 174 -17.95 4.44 -7.24
CA LYS A 174 -19.37 4.82 -7.12
C LYS A 174 -19.57 6.28 -7.49
N LEU A 175 -18.71 7.18 -7.00
CA LEU A 175 -18.77 8.60 -7.30
C LEU A 175 -18.61 8.91 -8.80
N LYS A 176 -17.82 8.10 -9.52
CA LYS A 176 -17.63 8.22 -10.96
C LYS A 176 -18.54 7.32 -11.79
N HIS A 177 -19.51 6.66 -11.16
CA HIS A 177 -20.44 5.73 -11.80
C HIS A 177 -19.76 4.58 -12.58
N MET A 178 -18.56 4.17 -12.16
CA MET A 178 -17.76 3.16 -12.87
C MET A 178 -17.85 1.76 -12.28
N LYS A 179 -18.40 1.60 -11.08
CA LYS A 179 -18.43 0.29 -10.41
C LYS A 179 -19.16 -0.77 -11.25
N VAL A 180 -20.33 -0.41 -11.79
CA VAL A 180 -21.13 -1.33 -12.61
C VAL A 180 -20.39 -1.68 -13.89
N ASP A 181 -19.82 -0.69 -14.60
CA ASP A 181 -19.01 -0.92 -15.80
C ASP A 181 -17.85 -1.89 -15.55
N VAL A 182 -17.16 -1.77 -14.40
CA VAL A 182 -16.08 -2.67 -13.99
C VAL A 182 -16.60 -4.07 -13.74
N ASP A 183 -17.70 -4.21 -12.98
CA ASP A 183 -18.31 -5.50 -12.68
C ASP A 183 -18.80 -6.22 -13.95
N GLU A 184 -19.33 -5.48 -14.92
CA GLU A 184 -19.73 -6.00 -16.23
C GLU A 184 -18.53 -6.39 -17.08
N TYR A 185 -17.50 -5.54 -17.14
CA TYR A 185 -16.26 -5.83 -17.86
C TYR A 185 -15.59 -7.11 -17.34
N LEU A 186 -15.50 -7.29 -16.02
CA LEU A 186 -14.91 -8.48 -15.42
C LEU A 186 -15.69 -9.76 -15.76
N LYS A 187 -17.02 -9.68 -15.93
CA LYS A 187 -17.87 -10.83 -16.29
C LYS A 187 -17.91 -11.11 -17.79
N ARG A 188 -17.91 -10.05 -18.60
CA ARG A 188 -18.12 -10.07 -20.05
C ARG A 188 -17.24 -8.99 -20.71
N PRO A 189 -15.95 -9.27 -20.92
CA PRO A 189 -15.04 -8.36 -21.60
C PRO A 189 -15.34 -8.26 -23.11
N GLU A 190 -15.90 -9.32 -23.71
CA GLU A 190 -16.28 -9.34 -25.13
C GLU A 190 -17.33 -8.27 -25.44
N GLY A 191 -16.99 -7.29 -26.29
CA GLY A 191 -17.87 -6.18 -26.67
C GLY A 191 -17.86 -4.99 -25.71
N SER A 192 -17.09 -5.02 -24.62
CA SER A 192 -16.96 -3.89 -23.69
C SER A 192 -16.04 -2.81 -24.26
N SER A 193 -16.51 -1.55 -24.31
CA SER A 193 -15.66 -0.39 -24.60
C SER A 193 -14.91 0.11 -23.37
N PHE A 194 -15.08 -0.54 -22.21
CA PHE A 194 -14.63 -0.04 -20.90
C PHE A 194 -13.17 0.40 -20.91
N LEU A 195 -12.26 -0.46 -21.39
CA LEU A 195 -10.82 -0.15 -21.43
C LEU A 195 -10.51 1.05 -22.33
N ASN A 196 -11.18 1.18 -23.47
CA ASN A 196 -10.95 2.28 -24.42
C ASN A 196 -11.31 3.64 -23.80
N ASP A 197 -12.42 3.68 -23.05
CA ASP A 197 -12.89 4.90 -22.39
C ASP A 197 -12.15 5.18 -21.07
N LEU A 198 -11.54 4.14 -20.47
CA LEU A 198 -10.93 4.18 -19.14
C LEU A 198 -9.85 5.25 -19.01
N LYS A 199 -8.97 5.41 -20.01
CA LYS A 199 -7.90 6.41 -19.96
C LYS A 199 -8.45 7.82 -19.78
N GLN A 200 -9.54 8.15 -20.46
CA GLN A 200 -10.20 9.46 -20.33
C GLN A 200 -10.94 9.58 -19.00
N LYS A 201 -11.62 8.51 -18.55
CA LYS A 201 -12.30 8.48 -17.24
C LYS A 201 -11.33 8.67 -16.06
N LEU A 202 -10.06 8.30 -16.22
CA LEU A 202 -9.00 8.50 -15.22
C LEU A 202 -8.48 9.94 -15.15
N LEU A 203 -8.80 10.81 -16.11
CA LEU A 203 -8.34 12.20 -16.11
C LEU A 203 -9.29 13.09 -15.30
N LEU A 204 -8.70 14.09 -14.65
CA LEU A 204 -9.42 15.15 -13.95
C LEU A 204 -9.72 16.31 -14.91
N PRO A 205 -10.85 17.02 -14.72
CA PRO A 205 -11.03 18.34 -15.32
C PRO A 205 -9.89 19.29 -14.92
N GLN A 206 -9.51 20.23 -15.79
CA GLN A 206 -8.34 21.09 -15.58
C GLN A 206 -8.33 21.82 -14.23
N ASN A 207 -9.50 22.29 -13.76
CA ASN A 207 -9.63 22.97 -12.48
C ASN A 207 -9.30 22.05 -11.30
N GLU A 208 -9.74 20.79 -11.34
CA GLU A 208 -9.42 19.79 -10.32
C GLU A 208 -7.97 19.34 -10.40
N ALA A 209 -7.43 19.20 -11.63
CA ALA A 209 -6.04 18.82 -11.87
C ALA A 209 -5.04 19.81 -11.26
N ASN A 210 -5.31 21.12 -11.37
CA ASN A 210 -4.46 22.16 -10.78
C ASN A 210 -4.39 22.06 -9.25
N VAL A 211 -5.51 21.71 -8.60
CA VAL A 211 -5.57 21.53 -7.14
C VAL A 211 -4.87 20.24 -6.71
N ALA A 212 -5.10 19.15 -7.44
CA ALA A 212 -4.50 17.84 -7.20
C ALA A 212 -3.00 17.78 -7.53
N GLY A 213 -2.48 18.74 -8.31
CA GLY A 213 -1.09 18.74 -8.76
C GLY A 213 -0.76 17.61 -9.75
N THR A 214 -1.78 16.98 -10.32
CA THR A 214 -1.70 15.94 -11.35
C THR A 214 -2.98 15.97 -12.16
N ARG A 215 -2.89 15.58 -13.44
CA ARG A 215 -4.07 15.43 -14.30
C ARG A 215 -4.85 14.14 -14.07
N TYR A 216 -4.35 13.23 -13.24
CA TYR A 216 -4.97 11.93 -12.98
C TYR A 216 -5.78 11.93 -11.69
N ASN A 217 -6.91 11.25 -11.71
CA ASN A 217 -7.69 10.97 -10.51
C ASN A 217 -7.05 9.82 -9.72
N VAL A 218 -6.09 10.15 -8.86
CA VAL A 218 -5.33 9.16 -8.07
C VAL A 218 -6.26 8.29 -7.19
N PRO A 219 -7.24 8.84 -6.43
CA PRO A 219 -8.15 8.00 -5.65
C PRO A 219 -8.94 7.00 -6.51
N LEU A 220 -9.44 7.42 -7.68
CA LEU A 220 -10.12 6.52 -8.61
C LEU A 220 -9.19 5.40 -9.10
N MET A 221 -7.94 5.73 -9.43
CA MET A 221 -6.94 4.77 -9.87
C MET A 221 -6.60 3.75 -8.78
N ASN A 222 -6.43 4.21 -7.53
CA ASN A 222 -6.20 3.35 -6.38
C ASN A 222 -7.39 2.41 -6.13
N SER A 223 -8.62 2.94 -6.17
CA SER A 223 -9.85 2.15 -6.03
C SER A 223 -9.99 1.11 -7.14
N LEU A 224 -9.75 1.47 -8.41
CA LEU A 224 -9.80 0.53 -9.54
C LEU A 224 -8.83 -0.63 -9.35
N VAL A 225 -7.56 -0.32 -9.06
CA VAL A 225 -6.50 -1.32 -8.86
C VAL A 225 -6.86 -2.27 -7.73
N LEU A 226 -7.21 -1.73 -6.57
CA LEU A 226 -7.53 -2.55 -5.40
C LEU A 226 -8.81 -3.35 -5.59
N TYR A 227 -9.87 -2.73 -6.13
CA TYR A 227 -11.16 -3.40 -6.32
C TYR A 227 -11.03 -4.59 -7.30
N ILE A 228 -10.41 -4.38 -8.46
CA ILE A 228 -10.20 -5.45 -9.45
C ILE A 228 -9.33 -6.56 -8.87
N GLY A 229 -8.27 -6.21 -8.12
CA GLY A 229 -7.46 -7.21 -7.43
C GLY A 229 -8.24 -8.01 -6.38
N ILE A 230 -9.13 -7.37 -5.62
CA ILE A 230 -10.02 -8.06 -4.67
C ILE A 230 -10.92 -9.05 -5.40
N GLN A 231 -11.57 -8.64 -6.50
CA GLN A 231 -12.42 -9.51 -7.30
C GLN A 231 -11.64 -10.70 -7.86
N ALA A 232 -10.45 -10.47 -8.41
CA ALA A 232 -9.60 -11.52 -8.95
C ALA A 232 -9.15 -12.53 -7.88
N VAL A 233 -8.77 -12.05 -6.69
CA VAL A 233 -8.39 -12.90 -5.56
C VAL A 233 -9.57 -13.75 -5.05
N GLN A 234 -10.75 -13.15 -4.91
CA GLN A 234 -11.96 -13.87 -4.49
C GLN A 234 -12.29 -15.00 -5.46
N GLN A 235 -12.17 -14.74 -6.77
CA GLN A 235 -12.39 -15.75 -7.80
C GLN A 235 -11.35 -16.87 -7.75
N LEU A 236 -10.06 -16.55 -7.61
CA LEU A 236 -8.99 -17.54 -7.44
C LEU A 236 -9.24 -18.47 -6.25
N GLN A 237 -9.74 -17.93 -5.13
CA GLN A 237 -10.05 -18.70 -3.93
C GLN A 237 -11.27 -19.60 -4.14
N ALA A 238 -12.32 -19.11 -4.81
CA ALA A 238 -13.48 -19.92 -5.17
C ALA A 238 -13.09 -21.12 -6.04
N ASN A 239 -12.22 -20.92 -7.04
CA ASN A 239 -11.75 -21.99 -7.92
C ASN A 239 -10.98 -23.07 -7.16
N LYS A 240 -10.10 -22.67 -6.23
CA LYS A 240 -9.34 -23.62 -5.39
C LYS A 240 -10.27 -24.45 -4.50
N ALA A 241 -11.27 -23.82 -3.88
CA ALA A 241 -12.25 -24.51 -3.05
C ALA A 241 -13.07 -25.53 -3.87
N ASN A 242 -13.51 -25.15 -5.08
CA ASN A 242 -14.27 -26.02 -5.98
C ASN A 242 -13.42 -27.19 -6.51
N ALA A 243 -12.16 -26.95 -6.84
CA ALA A 243 -11.22 -28.00 -7.27
C ALA A 243 -10.95 -29.05 -6.18
N SER A 244 -10.97 -28.65 -4.90
CA SER A 244 -10.88 -29.57 -3.76
C SER A 244 -12.19 -30.32 -3.45
N ALA A 245 -13.33 -29.88 -4.00
CA ALA A 245 -14.66 -30.40 -3.67
C ALA A 245 -15.27 -31.36 -4.71
N SER A 246 -14.83 -31.37 -5.98
CA SER A 246 -15.43 -32.26 -7.00
C SER A 246 -14.63 -32.37 -8.31
N ALA A 247 -14.42 -33.61 -8.80
CA ALA A 247 -13.85 -33.95 -10.12
C ALA A 247 -14.87 -33.92 -11.28
N GLN A 248 -16.02 -33.28 -11.12
CA GLN A 248 -17.12 -33.32 -12.10
C GLN A 248 -17.83 -31.96 -12.19
N GLN A 249 -17.25 -30.98 -12.89
CA GLN A 249 -18.00 -29.84 -13.46
C GLN A 249 -17.11 -29.03 -14.42
N ILE A 250 -17.18 -29.34 -15.71
CA ILE A 250 -16.31 -28.77 -16.75
C ILE A 250 -16.84 -27.40 -17.28
N ASN A 251 -18.11 -27.04 -17.01
CA ASN A 251 -18.73 -25.83 -17.58
C ASN A 251 -18.63 -24.55 -16.74
N HIS A 252 -18.29 -24.62 -15.44
CA HIS A 252 -18.08 -23.42 -14.59
C HIS A 252 -16.62 -22.94 -14.58
N ASN A 253 -15.65 -23.84 -14.74
CA ASN A 253 -14.21 -23.51 -14.70
C ASN A 253 -13.76 -22.55 -15.82
N THR A 254 -14.44 -22.52 -16.97
CA THR A 254 -14.09 -21.63 -18.10
C THR A 254 -14.39 -20.17 -17.79
N MET A 255 -15.50 -19.89 -17.10
CA MET A 255 -15.86 -18.52 -16.72
C MET A 255 -14.86 -17.94 -15.72
N ASP A 256 -14.32 -18.77 -14.83
CA ASP A 256 -13.48 -18.31 -13.73
C ASP A 256 -12.01 -18.08 -14.10
N ILE A 257 -11.44 -18.90 -15.00
CA ILE A 257 -10.11 -18.66 -15.60
C ILE A 257 -10.13 -17.36 -16.40
N PHE A 258 -11.21 -17.16 -17.14
CA PHE A 258 -11.40 -16.00 -18.00
C PHE A 258 -11.46 -14.68 -17.22
N GLN A 259 -12.03 -14.64 -16.01
CA GLN A 259 -12.01 -13.42 -15.19
C GLN A 259 -10.60 -13.05 -14.69
N ILE A 260 -9.76 -14.04 -14.38
CA ILE A 260 -8.37 -13.81 -13.97
C ILE A 260 -7.55 -13.26 -15.14
N GLU A 261 -7.74 -13.84 -16.34
CA GLU A 261 -7.17 -13.32 -17.57
C GLU A 261 -7.67 -11.90 -17.87
N THR A 262 -8.97 -11.64 -17.66
CA THR A 262 -9.58 -10.31 -17.85
C THR A 262 -9.01 -9.27 -16.89
N ALA A 263 -8.88 -9.60 -15.60
CA ALA A 263 -8.24 -8.72 -14.62
C ALA A 263 -6.76 -8.47 -14.98
N THR A 264 -6.04 -9.50 -15.41
CA THR A 264 -4.65 -9.39 -15.86
C THR A 264 -4.53 -8.50 -17.10
N GLU A 265 -5.47 -8.62 -18.05
CA GLU A 265 -5.56 -7.79 -19.24
C GLU A 265 -5.82 -6.33 -18.88
N PHE A 266 -6.67 -6.05 -17.89
CA PHE A 266 -6.84 -4.69 -17.38
C PHE A 266 -5.50 -4.08 -16.92
N PHE A 267 -4.71 -4.83 -16.14
CA PHE A 267 -3.41 -4.32 -15.66
C PHE A 267 -2.43 -4.11 -16.82
N ARG A 268 -2.38 -5.05 -17.76
CA ARG A 268 -1.52 -4.98 -18.96
C ARG A 268 -1.92 -3.83 -19.87
N TYR A 269 -3.22 -3.60 -20.06
CA TYR A 269 -3.75 -2.50 -20.85
C TYR A 269 -3.33 -1.15 -20.26
N LEU A 270 -3.54 -0.94 -18.96
CA LEU A 270 -3.20 0.33 -18.32
C LEU A 270 -1.70 0.61 -18.31
N VAL A 271 -0.87 -0.39 -17.99
CA VAL A 271 0.59 -0.18 -17.98
C VAL A 271 1.10 0.19 -19.38
N THR A 272 0.48 -0.34 -20.43
CA THR A 272 0.91 -0.08 -21.82
C THR A 272 0.40 1.26 -22.35
N ASN A 273 -0.85 1.62 -22.05
CA ASN A 273 -1.56 2.74 -22.69
C ASN A 273 -1.53 4.06 -21.91
N LEU A 274 -1.19 4.03 -20.62
CA LEU A 274 -0.92 5.24 -19.85
C LEU A 274 0.43 5.83 -20.25
N ASP A 275 0.54 7.15 -20.14
CA ASP A 275 1.81 7.84 -20.28
C ASP A 275 2.67 7.69 -19.02
N THR A 276 3.86 8.28 -19.02
CA THR A 276 4.85 8.14 -17.94
C THR A 276 4.28 8.49 -16.55
N GLU A 277 3.52 9.59 -16.44
CA GLU A 277 2.92 10.02 -15.17
C GLU A 277 1.81 9.05 -14.72
N GLY A 278 0.86 8.74 -15.61
CA GLY A 278 -0.24 7.83 -15.29
C GLY A 278 0.26 6.44 -14.92
N ARG A 279 1.26 5.93 -15.64
CA ARG A 279 1.89 4.64 -15.37
C ARG A 279 2.59 4.63 -14.03
N TYR A 280 3.30 5.71 -13.67
CA TYR A 280 3.94 5.84 -12.36
C TYR A 280 2.92 5.79 -11.21
N LEU A 281 1.81 6.53 -11.32
CA LEU A 281 0.73 6.52 -10.33
C LEU A 281 0.05 5.14 -10.22
N PHE A 282 -0.19 4.51 -11.37
CA PHE A 282 -0.80 3.18 -11.45
C PHE A 282 0.08 2.08 -10.83
N LEU A 283 1.38 2.07 -11.15
CA LEU A 283 2.33 1.15 -10.53
C LEU A 283 2.47 1.41 -9.02
N ASN A 284 2.39 2.66 -8.58
CA ASN A 284 2.33 3.00 -7.16
C ASN A 284 1.07 2.45 -6.47
N ALA A 285 -0.09 2.48 -7.14
CA ALA A 285 -1.34 1.91 -6.62
C ALA A 285 -1.22 0.38 -6.40
N ILE A 286 -0.56 -0.31 -7.32
CA ILE A 286 -0.24 -1.74 -7.20
C ILE A 286 0.76 -1.97 -6.06
N ALA A 287 1.86 -1.22 -6.03
CA ALA A 287 2.92 -1.36 -5.04
C ALA A 287 2.44 -1.05 -3.60
N ASN A 288 1.39 -0.24 -3.44
CA ASN A 288 0.74 -0.02 -2.14
C ASN A 288 0.13 -1.30 -1.54
N GLN A 289 -0.08 -2.34 -2.34
CA GLN A 289 -0.64 -3.61 -1.87
C GLN A 289 0.44 -4.62 -1.45
N LEU A 290 1.72 -4.33 -1.71
CA LEU A 290 2.86 -5.18 -1.37
C LEU A 290 3.24 -5.06 0.12
N ARG A 291 2.37 -5.53 1.02
CA ARG A 291 2.46 -5.35 2.47
C ARG A 291 2.92 -6.65 3.17
N TYR A 292 2.34 -7.02 4.30
CA TYR A 292 2.62 -8.30 4.98
C TYR A 292 2.06 -9.51 4.21
N PRO A 293 2.43 -10.76 4.54
CA PRO A 293 1.86 -11.96 3.93
C PRO A 293 0.33 -11.99 4.03
N ASN A 294 -0.34 -11.85 2.89
CA ASN A 294 -1.78 -11.97 2.71
C ASN A 294 -2.08 -12.21 1.22
N SER A 295 -3.33 -12.55 0.89
CA SER A 295 -3.71 -12.88 -0.49
C SER A 295 -3.59 -11.71 -1.47
N HIS A 296 -3.78 -10.47 -1.03
CA HIS A 296 -3.59 -9.30 -1.90
C HIS A 296 -2.11 -9.08 -2.19
N THR A 297 -1.25 -9.11 -1.17
CA THR A 297 0.21 -8.99 -1.33
C THR A 297 0.74 -10.02 -2.34
N HIS A 298 0.30 -11.28 -2.21
CA HIS A 298 0.68 -12.36 -3.12
C HIS A 298 0.22 -12.09 -4.56
N TYR A 299 -1.06 -11.74 -4.74
CA TYR A 299 -1.62 -11.42 -6.05
C TYR A 299 -0.92 -10.23 -6.72
N PHE A 300 -0.75 -9.11 -6.02
CA PHE A 300 -0.12 -7.92 -6.59
C PHE A 300 1.39 -8.08 -6.79
N SER A 301 2.07 -8.93 -5.99
CA SER A 301 3.44 -9.33 -6.28
C SER A 301 3.52 -10.08 -7.61
N PHE A 302 2.61 -11.03 -7.84
CA PHE A 302 2.50 -11.73 -9.12
C PHE A 302 2.23 -10.75 -10.27
N ILE A 303 1.28 -9.82 -10.12
CA ILE A 303 0.96 -8.82 -11.15
C ILE A 303 2.20 -7.97 -11.49
N ILE A 304 2.94 -7.44 -10.51
CA ILE A 304 4.16 -6.66 -10.78
C ILE A 304 5.19 -7.46 -11.58
N LEU A 305 5.44 -8.71 -11.17
CA LEU A 305 6.42 -9.58 -11.83
C LEU A 305 5.96 -9.97 -13.24
N TYR A 306 4.66 -10.23 -13.42
CA TYR A 306 4.05 -10.48 -14.73
C TYR A 306 4.19 -9.27 -15.66
N LEU A 307 3.83 -8.07 -15.20
CA LEU A 307 3.93 -6.84 -15.99
C LEU A 307 5.39 -6.55 -16.38
N PHE A 308 6.37 -6.88 -15.52
CA PHE A 308 7.78 -6.77 -15.88
C PHE A 308 8.19 -7.79 -16.94
N ALA A 309 7.78 -9.06 -16.79
CA ALA A 309 8.15 -10.13 -17.70
C ALA A 309 7.56 -9.97 -19.11
N GLU A 310 6.29 -9.58 -19.19
CA GLU A 310 5.54 -9.46 -20.44
C GLU A 310 5.61 -8.06 -21.07
N ALA A 311 6.39 -7.14 -20.49
CA ALA A 311 6.56 -5.81 -21.04
C ALA A 311 7.27 -5.85 -22.41
N ALA A 312 6.57 -5.41 -23.45
CA ALA A 312 7.14 -5.27 -24.79
C ALA A 312 8.12 -4.08 -24.92
N GLN A 313 7.98 -3.07 -24.04
CA GLN A 313 8.76 -1.83 -24.09
C GLN A 313 9.58 -1.69 -22.81
N GLU A 314 10.90 -1.50 -22.94
CA GLU A 314 11.85 -1.51 -21.80
C GLU A 314 11.57 -0.41 -20.77
N HIS A 315 11.03 0.75 -21.18
CA HIS A 315 10.67 1.83 -20.24
C HIS A 315 9.61 1.40 -19.21
N ILE A 316 8.77 0.40 -19.52
CA ILE A 316 7.81 -0.16 -18.56
C ILE A 316 8.57 -0.92 -17.46
N GLN A 317 9.56 -1.72 -17.85
CA GLN A 317 10.42 -2.47 -16.93
C GLN A 317 11.23 -1.52 -16.06
N GLU A 318 11.75 -0.44 -16.64
CA GLU A 318 12.43 0.64 -15.92
C GLU A 318 11.50 1.30 -14.89
N GLN A 319 10.26 1.66 -15.26
CA GLN A 319 9.31 2.27 -14.33
C GLN A 319 8.85 1.33 -13.22
N VAL A 320 8.62 0.04 -13.51
CA VAL A 320 8.37 -0.98 -12.48
C VAL A 320 9.54 -1.02 -11.50
N THR A 321 10.77 -1.08 -12.02
CA THR A 321 11.98 -1.09 -11.20
C THR A 321 12.10 0.16 -10.35
N ARG A 322 11.86 1.34 -10.93
CA ARG A 322 11.91 2.63 -10.23
C ARG A 322 10.93 2.67 -9.06
N VAL A 323 9.68 2.25 -9.25
CA VAL A 323 8.66 2.25 -8.19
C VAL A 323 9.03 1.31 -7.04
N LEU A 324 9.61 0.15 -7.32
CA LEU A 324 10.08 -0.76 -6.28
C LEU A 324 11.33 -0.20 -5.57
N LEU A 325 12.29 0.28 -6.34
CA LEU A 325 13.59 0.74 -5.84
C LEU A 325 13.48 2.02 -5.00
N GLU A 326 12.70 3.02 -5.44
CA GLU A 326 12.55 4.27 -4.70
C GLU A 326 12.00 4.03 -3.28
N ARG A 327 11.19 2.96 -3.12
CA ARG A 327 10.65 2.52 -1.83
C ARG A 327 11.65 1.75 -0.97
N LEU A 328 12.77 1.28 -1.53
CA LEU A 328 13.81 0.53 -0.80
C LEU A 328 15.04 1.37 -0.45
N ILE A 329 15.30 2.45 -1.18
CA ILE A 329 16.47 3.33 -0.92
C ILE A 329 16.25 4.30 0.24
N VAL A 330 15.02 4.41 0.74
CA VAL A 330 14.69 5.21 1.94
C VAL A 330 15.04 4.45 3.21
N ASN A 331 15.00 5.17 4.34
CA ASN A 331 15.23 4.55 5.65
C ASN A 331 14.12 3.53 5.97
N ARG A 332 14.49 2.54 6.79
CA ARG A 332 13.53 1.58 7.35
C ARG A 332 12.38 2.31 8.07
N PRO A 333 11.17 1.72 8.10
CA PRO A 333 10.84 0.36 7.70
C PRO A 333 10.59 0.19 6.18
N HIS A 334 10.66 -1.04 5.71
CA HIS A 334 10.32 -1.44 4.34
C HIS A 334 9.19 -2.48 4.38
N PRO A 335 8.14 -2.39 3.54
CA PRO A 335 7.08 -3.39 3.50
C PRO A 335 7.63 -4.78 3.12
N TRP A 336 7.13 -5.84 3.78
CA TRP A 336 7.63 -7.19 3.57
C TRP A 336 7.46 -7.67 2.11
N GLY A 337 6.26 -7.49 1.55
CA GLY A 337 5.90 -7.88 0.20
C GLY A 337 6.71 -7.12 -0.84
N LEU A 338 7.01 -5.85 -0.59
CA LEU A 338 7.88 -5.05 -1.44
C LEU A 338 9.29 -5.67 -1.54
N LEU A 339 9.88 -6.04 -0.41
CA LEU A 339 11.18 -6.70 -0.36
C LEU A 339 11.14 -8.03 -1.12
N ILE A 340 10.11 -8.85 -0.86
CA ILE A 340 9.92 -10.14 -1.51
C ILE A 340 9.80 -10.01 -3.02
N THR A 341 8.95 -9.12 -3.52
CA THR A 341 8.77 -8.87 -4.95
C THR A 341 10.08 -8.40 -5.60
N PHE A 342 10.80 -7.49 -4.95
CA PHE A 342 12.07 -6.99 -5.49
C PHE A 342 13.17 -8.06 -5.48
N ILE A 343 13.28 -8.86 -4.41
CA ILE A 343 14.23 -9.98 -4.33
C ILE A 343 13.95 -11.00 -5.44
N GLU A 344 12.68 -11.37 -5.65
CA GLU A 344 12.28 -12.30 -6.71
C GLU A 344 12.66 -11.76 -8.09
N LEU A 345 12.38 -10.47 -8.34
CA LEU A 345 12.71 -9.79 -9.61
C LEU A 345 14.21 -9.87 -9.95
N ILE A 346 15.09 -9.64 -8.95
CA ILE A 346 16.53 -9.58 -9.19
C ILE A 346 17.24 -10.93 -9.09
N LYS A 347 16.68 -11.91 -8.38
CA LYS A 347 17.30 -13.23 -8.18
C LYS A 347 16.83 -14.27 -9.18
N ASN A 348 15.57 -14.23 -9.61
CA ASN A 348 15.04 -15.24 -10.51
C ASN A 348 15.54 -14.96 -11.95
N PRO A 349 16.32 -15.89 -12.57
CA PRO A 349 16.86 -15.70 -13.91
C PRO A 349 15.80 -15.46 -14.98
N ARG A 350 14.54 -15.89 -14.75
CA ARG A 350 13.41 -15.69 -15.67
C ARG A 350 13.22 -14.23 -16.08
N TYR A 351 13.45 -13.28 -15.17
CA TYR A 351 13.22 -11.86 -15.45
C TYR A 351 14.38 -11.21 -16.21
N ASN A 352 15.55 -11.86 -16.24
CA ASN A 352 16.74 -11.35 -16.92
C ASN A 352 17.09 -9.91 -16.50
N PHE A 353 16.87 -9.57 -15.23
CA PHE A 353 16.92 -8.20 -14.71
C PHE A 353 18.28 -7.53 -14.93
N TRP A 354 19.36 -8.19 -14.53
CA TRP A 354 20.72 -7.66 -14.62
C TRP A 354 21.27 -7.51 -16.03
N ASN A 355 20.54 -7.98 -17.05
CA ASN A 355 20.95 -7.80 -18.45
C ASN A 355 20.16 -6.68 -19.15
N ARG A 356 19.28 -5.97 -18.43
CA ARG A 356 18.52 -4.82 -18.97
C ARG A 356 19.39 -3.56 -19.01
N ALA A 357 19.23 -2.74 -20.05
CA ALA A 357 20.09 -1.59 -20.30
C ALA A 357 20.02 -0.56 -19.17
N PHE A 358 18.83 -0.32 -18.61
CA PHE A 358 18.63 0.63 -17.51
C PHE A 358 19.34 0.23 -16.20
N THR A 359 19.75 -1.03 -16.04
CA THR A 359 20.50 -1.46 -14.85
C THR A 359 21.99 -1.09 -14.89
N HIS A 360 22.48 -0.68 -16.07
CA HIS A 360 23.87 -0.26 -16.31
C HIS A 360 23.98 1.15 -16.90
N CYS A 361 22.90 1.93 -16.88
CA CYS A 361 22.87 3.26 -17.51
C CYS A 361 23.84 4.26 -16.86
N ALA A 362 24.18 4.04 -15.59
CA ALA A 362 25.16 4.82 -14.85
C ALA A 362 25.83 3.97 -13.74
N PRO A 363 27.12 4.18 -13.43
CA PRO A 363 27.81 3.47 -12.35
C PRO A 363 27.09 3.56 -10.99
N GLU A 364 26.52 4.72 -10.68
CA GLU A 364 25.80 4.99 -9.43
C GLU A 364 24.53 4.16 -9.32
N ILE A 365 23.82 3.97 -10.44
CA ILE A 365 22.60 3.14 -10.51
C ILE A 365 22.94 1.67 -10.29
N LYS A 366 24.02 1.19 -10.91
CA LYS A 366 24.51 -0.18 -10.69
C LYS A 366 24.90 -0.41 -9.23
N GLN A 367 25.67 0.51 -8.63
CA GLN A 367 26.04 0.44 -7.21
C GLN A 367 24.83 0.49 -6.28
N LEU A 368 23.82 1.29 -6.61
CA LEU A 368 22.56 1.36 -5.87
C LEU A 368 21.84 0.01 -5.86
N PHE A 369 21.70 -0.63 -7.02
CA PHE A 369 21.10 -1.96 -7.12
C PHE A 369 21.88 -3.01 -6.34
N GLU A 370 23.21 -3.02 -6.45
CA GLU A 370 24.06 -3.94 -5.68
C GLU A 370 23.94 -3.70 -4.16
N SER A 371 23.87 -2.45 -3.72
CA SER A 371 23.68 -2.09 -2.31
C SER A 371 22.33 -2.56 -1.77
N VAL A 372 21.25 -2.31 -2.51
CA VAL A 372 19.91 -2.77 -2.13
C VAL A 372 19.87 -4.30 -2.12
N ALA A 373 20.40 -4.97 -3.14
CA ALA A 373 20.47 -6.43 -3.21
C ALA A 373 21.22 -7.05 -2.01
N LYS A 374 22.34 -6.45 -1.59
CA LYS A 374 23.08 -6.85 -0.38
C LYS A 374 22.27 -6.60 0.89
N SER A 375 21.61 -5.45 1.00
CA SER A 375 20.81 -5.08 2.18
C SER A 375 19.56 -5.97 2.35
N CYS A 376 18.95 -6.40 1.25
CA CYS A 376 17.82 -7.32 1.20
C CYS A 376 18.25 -8.79 1.33
N GLY A 377 19.53 -9.09 1.14
CA GLY A 377 20.08 -10.45 1.11
C GLY A 377 20.58 -10.97 2.45
N GLY A 378 20.63 -10.13 3.50
CA GLY A 378 21.33 -10.45 4.75
C GLY A 378 22.84 -10.54 4.51
N GLY A 379 23.64 -9.96 5.40
CA GLY A 379 25.10 -10.03 5.28
C GLY A 379 25.55 -11.50 5.15
N ALA A 380 26.17 -11.84 4.03
CA ALA A 380 27.06 -12.99 3.97
C ALA A 380 28.07 -12.82 5.12
N GLY A 381 28.23 -13.89 5.91
CA GLY A 381 28.95 -13.87 7.17
C GLY A 381 30.28 -13.15 7.09
N LYS A 382 30.63 -12.47 8.17
CA LYS A 382 32.04 -12.29 8.52
C LYS A 382 32.67 -13.68 8.44
N ALA A 383 33.52 -13.89 7.44
CA ALA A 383 34.45 -15.00 7.45
C ALA A 383 35.25 -14.88 8.74
N VAL A 384 35.20 -15.96 9.50
CA VAL A 384 36.13 -16.28 10.58
C VAL A 384 37.53 -16.15 9.99
N ASP A 385 38.29 -15.18 10.46
CA ASP A 385 39.74 -15.22 10.29
C ASP A 385 40.24 -16.10 11.45
N ASP A 386 40.39 -17.39 11.15
CA ASP A 386 41.11 -18.35 11.97
C ASP A 386 42.59 -17.91 11.99
N GLY A 387 42.90 -17.06 12.97
CA GLY A 387 44.28 -16.77 13.34
C GLY A 387 44.89 -17.95 14.10
N SER A 388 45.31 -18.97 13.37
CA SER A 388 46.25 -19.99 13.85
C SER A 388 47.17 -20.42 12.71
N ASP A 389 48.40 -19.90 12.66
CA ASP A 389 49.59 -20.59 13.21
C ASP A 389 50.89 -20.12 12.51
N GLY A 390 52.00 -20.15 13.25
CA GLY A 390 53.31 -20.45 12.66
C GLY A 390 54.39 -19.36 12.58
N GLY A 391 55.15 -19.19 13.67
CA GLY A 391 56.62 -19.30 13.69
C GLY A 391 57.49 -18.34 12.85
N HIS A 392 58.16 -17.40 13.52
CA HIS A 392 59.54 -17.55 13.99
C HIS A 392 59.93 -16.44 14.97
#